data_AF-A0A954X5D9-F1
#
_entry.id   AF-A0A954X5D9-F1
#
_cell.length_a   1.000
_cell.length_b   1.000
_cell.length_c   1.000
_cell.angle_alpha   90.00
_cell.angle_beta   90.00
_cell.angle_gamma   90.00
#
_symmetry.space_group_name_H-M   'P 1'
#
loop_
_entity.id
_entity.type
_entity.pdbx_description
1 polymer ?
#
loop_
_entity_poly.entity_id
_entity_poly.type
_entity_poly.pdbx_seq_one_letter_code
_entity_poly.pdbx_strand_id
1 'polypeptide(L)'
;MNRIALVLIIAVSYLGRAAIGGEPAGDAPLSADQVTALIAGLNNDSFNVREAATERLTTAGRHAIPHIIDAVSDNDLEVTTRLLRVLGQLALSEQPATSDDARAALEKIAATRVTSAATRAAETLATLDEIREERCLAQLKR
;
A
#
# COMPACT_ATOMS: atom_id res chain seq x y z
N MET A 1 -26.51 -42.49 5.04
CA MET A 1 -25.92 -42.92 6.33
C MET A 1 -24.58 -42.22 6.48
N ASN A 2 -24.47 -41.45 7.55
CA ASN A 2 -23.54 -40.35 7.81
C ASN A 2 -22.11 -40.85 8.10
N ARG A 3 -21.06 -40.26 7.49
CA ARG A 3 -19.66 -40.34 7.98
C ARG A 3 -18.90 -39.05 7.68
N ILE A 4 -19.13 -38.08 8.55
CA ILE A 4 -18.27 -36.92 8.81
C ILE A 4 -16.99 -37.45 9.48
N ALA A 5 -15.80 -37.06 9.00
CA ALA A 5 -14.55 -36.98 9.77
C ALA A 5 -13.46 -36.33 8.89
N LEU A 6 -13.21 -35.03 9.06
CA LEU A 6 -12.06 -34.52 9.82
C LEU A 6 -10.78 -34.46 8.96
N VAL A 7 -10.68 -33.45 8.08
CA VAL A 7 -9.38 -33.05 7.54
C VAL A 7 -8.76 -32.08 8.53
N LEU A 8 -7.79 -32.62 9.27
CA LEU A 8 -6.92 -31.95 10.21
C LEU A 8 -6.25 -30.73 9.57
N ILE A 9 -6.60 -29.56 10.10
CA ILE A 9 -5.78 -28.35 10.04
C ILE A 9 -4.50 -28.67 10.80
N ILE A 10 -3.40 -28.89 10.07
CA ILE A 10 -2.07 -28.86 10.68
C ILE A 10 -1.49 -27.47 10.37
N ALA A 11 -1.63 -26.60 11.37
CA ALA A 11 -0.78 -25.44 11.52
C ALA A 11 0.66 -25.92 11.65
N VAL A 12 1.53 -25.50 10.73
CA VAL A 12 2.98 -25.52 10.94
C VAL A 12 3.46 -24.07 10.88
N SER A 13 3.47 -23.48 12.06
CA SER A 13 4.31 -22.35 12.40
C SER A 13 5.69 -22.90 12.78
N TYR A 14 6.76 -22.48 12.10
CA TYR A 14 7.83 -21.68 12.71
C TYR A 14 9.05 -21.57 11.78
N LEU A 15 9.47 -20.31 11.62
CA LEU A 15 10.83 -19.80 11.61
C LEU A 15 11.93 -20.60 10.90
N GLY A 16 12.51 -19.91 9.93
CA GLY A 16 13.92 -20.07 9.60
C GLY A 16 14.13 -20.17 8.11
N ARG A 17 14.58 -19.05 7.54
CA ARG A 17 15.25 -18.98 6.23
C ARG A 17 14.34 -18.83 5.01
N ALA A 18 13.86 -17.61 4.82
CA ALA A 18 13.93 -16.97 3.51
C ALA A 18 14.92 -15.81 3.71
N ALA A 19 16.20 -15.89 3.35
CA ALA A 19 16.62 -15.84 1.96
C ALA A 19 15.63 -15.07 1.08
N ILE A 20 15.33 -13.81 1.45
CA ILE A 20 14.89 -12.79 0.48
C ILE A 20 16.15 -12.29 -0.25
N GLY A 21 16.91 -13.23 -0.81
CA GLY A 21 17.77 -12.98 -1.95
C GLY A 21 16.90 -13.33 -3.16
N GLY A 22 16.22 -12.32 -3.69
CA GLY A 22 15.27 -12.49 -4.77
C GLY A 22 14.96 -11.13 -5.38
N GLU A 23 15.92 -10.67 -6.18
CA GLU A 23 15.80 -9.72 -7.31
C GLU A 23 15.27 -8.30 -6.98
N PRO A 24 15.99 -7.23 -7.35
CA PRO A 24 15.39 -5.90 -7.43
C PRO A 24 14.39 -5.87 -8.60
N ALA A 25 13.21 -6.44 -8.39
CA ALA A 25 12.11 -6.39 -9.34
C ALA A 25 11.44 -5.02 -9.22
N GLY A 26 12.12 -4.00 -9.74
CA GLY A 26 11.46 -2.77 -10.16
C GLY A 26 10.36 -3.13 -11.15
N ASP A 27 9.17 -2.57 -10.93
CA ASP A 27 8.02 -2.62 -11.86
C ASP A 27 7.45 -4.00 -12.22
N ALA A 28 7.80 -5.08 -11.52
CA ALA A 28 7.14 -6.35 -11.80
C ALA A 28 5.65 -6.28 -11.40
N PRO A 29 4.70 -6.56 -12.33
CA PRO A 29 3.29 -6.48 -12.04
C PRO A 29 2.91 -7.52 -10.99
N LEU A 30 2.34 -7.07 -9.88
CA LEU A 30 1.74 -7.95 -8.89
C LEU A 30 0.47 -8.57 -9.48
N SER A 31 0.28 -9.88 -9.29
CA SER A 31 -1.02 -10.49 -9.55
C SER A 31 -2.06 -10.00 -8.54
N ALA A 32 -3.35 -10.07 -8.89
CA ALA A 32 -4.43 -9.71 -7.96
C ALA A 32 -4.31 -10.48 -6.63
N ASP A 33 -4.01 -11.78 -6.68
CA ASP A 33 -3.83 -12.62 -5.49
C ASP A 33 -2.65 -12.15 -4.62
N GLN A 34 -1.55 -11.72 -5.24
CA GLN A 34 -0.41 -11.18 -4.51
C GLN A 34 -0.76 -9.88 -3.81
N VAL A 35 -1.52 -8.99 -4.47
CA VAL A 35 -1.96 -7.75 -3.85
C VAL A 35 -2.94 -8.02 -2.70
N THR A 36 -3.90 -8.92 -2.87
CA THR A 36 -4.82 -9.33 -1.79
C THR A 36 -4.06 -9.87 -0.58
N ALA A 37 -3.06 -10.73 -0.79
CA ALA A 37 -2.23 -11.26 0.30
C ALA A 37 -1.42 -10.16 1.01
N LEU A 38 -0.92 -9.18 0.27
CA LEU A 38 -0.21 -8.03 0.84
C LEU A 38 -1.15 -7.13 1.64
N ILE A 39 -2.34 -6.83 1.13
CA ILE A 39 -3.37 -6.05 1.83
C ILE A 39 -3.75 -6.73 3.15
N ALA A 40 -3.95 -8.05 3.15
CA ALA A 40 -4.19 -8.81 4.38
C ALA A 40 -3.01 -8.71 5.35
N GLY A 41 -1.77 -8.67 4.83
CA GLY A 41 -0.56 -8.45 5.62
C GLY A 41 -0.49 -7.07 6.30
N LEU A 42 -1.19 -6.05 5.79
CA LEU A 42 -1.20 -4.71 6.39
C LEU A 42 -1.88 -4.65 7.76
N ASN A 43 -2.78 -5.58 8.08
CA ASN A 43 -3.44 -5.66 9.39
C ASN A 43 -2.93 -6.83 10.25
N ASN A 44 -1.76 -7.40 9.91
CA ASN A 44 -1.22 -8.51 10.69
C ASN A 44 -0.75 -8.05 12.07
N ASP A 45 -0.93 -8.86 13.12
CA ASP A 45 -0.46 -8.54 14.47
C ASP A 45 1.06 -8.30 14.54
N SER A 46 1.83 -8.99 13.69
CA SER A 46 3.28 -8.82 13.61
C SER A 46 3.65 -7.55 12.84
N PHE A 47 4.33 -6.63 13.52
CA PHE A 47 4.87 -5.41 12.92
C PHE A 47 5.73 -5.70 11.68
N ASN A 48 6.59 -6.71 11.74
CA ASN A 48 7.47 -7.08 10.63
C ASN A 48 6.69 -7.49 9.37
N VAL A 49 5.55 -8.15 9.54
CA VAL A 49 4.68 -8.55 8.42
C VAL A 49 4.00 -7.31 7.82
N ARG A 50 3.53 -6.38 8.65
CA ARG A 50 2.90 -5.13 8.18
C ARG A 50 3.87 -4.25 7.40
N GLU A 51 5.10 -4.10 7.89
CA GLU A 51 6.13 -3.32 7.19
C GLU A 51 6.57 -4.01 5.90
N ALA A 52 6.83 -5.33 5.90
CA ALA A 52 7.17 -6.06 4.68
C ALA A 52 6.05 -5.97 3.63
N ALA A 53 4.78 -6.01 4.05
CA ALA A 53 3.65 -5.83 3.15
C ALA A 53 3.61 -4.43 2.55
N THR A 54 3.85 -3.40 3.37
CA THR A 54 3.91 -2.01 2.90
C THR A 54 5.07 -1.81 1.92
N GLU A 55 6.28 -2.24 2.27
CA GLU A 55 7.46 -2.12 1.43
C GLU A 55 7.24 -2.77 0.07
N ARG A 56 6.68 -3.99 0.04
CA ARG A 56 6.39 -4.69 -1.21
C ARG A 56 5.36 -3.97 -2.08
N LEU A 57 4.32 -3.35 -1.49
CA LEU A 57 3.36 -2.54 -2.23
C LEU A 57 4.02 -1.27 -2.79
N THR A 58 4.89 -0.62 -2.03
CA THR A 58 5.64 0.55 -2.48
C THR A 58 6.64 0.20 -3.59
N THR A 59 7.35 -0.93 -3.48
CA THR A 59 8.30 -1.41 -4.50
C THR A 59 7.59 -1.82 -5.80
N ALA A 60 6.38 -2.37 -5.72
CA ALA A 60 5.56 -2.65 -6.90
C ALA A 60 5.16 -1.39 -7.69
N GLY A 61 5.34 -0.20 -7.08
CA GLY A 61 5.28 1.06 -7.80
C GLY A 61 3.91 1.34 -8.40
N ARG A 62 3.92 1.82 -9.64
CA ARG A 62 2.71 2.21 -10.37
C ARG A 62 1.69 1.08 -10.50
N HIS A 63 2.15 -0.18 -10.58
CA HIS A 63 1.28 -1.35 -10.74
C HIS A 63 0.40 -1.64 -9.50
N ALA A 64 0.80 -1.18 -8.32
CA ALA A 64 0.01 -1.38 -7.10
C ALA A 64 -1.19 -0.43 -6.99
N ILE A 65 -1.13 0.75 -7.64
CA ILE A 65 -2.11 1.84 -7.51
C ILE A 65 -3.57 1.39 -7.77
N PRO A 66 -3.93 0.74 -8.89
CA PRO A 66 -5.32 0.36 -9.13
C PRO A 66 -5.87 -0.58 -8.05
N HIS A 67 -5.06 -1.52 -7.60
CA HIS A 67 -5.46 -2.47 -6.55
C HIS A 67 -5.58 -1.80 -5.17
N ILE A 68 -4.74 -0.79 -4.89
CA ILE A 68 -4.85 0.00 -3.66
C ILE A 68 -6.18 0.78 -3.66
N ILE A 69 -6.56 1.40 -4.79
CA ILE A 69 -7.84 2.12 -4.90
C ILE A 69 -9.02 1.19 -4.58
N ASP A 70 -9.00 -0.03 -5.11
CA ASP A 70 -10.07 -1.02 -4.89
C ASP A 70 -10.12 -1.53 -3.44
N ALA A 71 -8.98 -1.50 -2.73
CA ALA A 71 -8.85 -2.01 -1.37
C ALA A 71 -9.16 -0.98 -0.27
N VAL A 72 -9.11 0.32 -0.58
CA VAL A 72 -9.43 1.38 0.38
C VAL A 72 -10.90 1.29 0.79
N SER A 73 -11.14 1.14 2.10
CA SER A 73 -12.47 0.93 2.67
C SER A 73 -12.56 1.52 4.08
N ASP A 74 -13.74 2.00 4.47
CA ASP A 74 -13.95 2.56 5.82
C ASP A 74 -14.03 1.52 6.93
N ASN A 75 -14.21 0.23 6.59
CA ASN A 75 -14.40 -0.82 7.59
C ASN A 75 -13.10 -1.27 8.26
N ASP A 76 -11.93 -0.90 7.73
CA ASP A 76 -10.62 -1.23 8.30
C ASP A 76 -9.71 0.00 8.27
N LEU A 77 -9.74 0.76 9.37
CA LEU A 77 -8.97 1.99 9.50
C LEU A 77 -7.46 1.77 9.45
N GLU A 78 -6.94 0.67 10.01
CA GLU A 78 -5.49 0.40 10.00
C GLU A 78 -5.02 0.11 8.58
N VAL A 79 -5.74 -0.75 7.85
CA VAL A 79 -5.44 -1.05 6.45
C VAL A 79 -5.51 0.22 5.60
N THR A 80 -6.57 1.01 5.74
CA THR A 80 -6.73 2.27 5.00
C THR A 80 -5.62 3.27 5.32
N THR A 81 -5.20 3.41 6.59
CA THR A 81 -4.03 4.24 6.96
C THR A 81 -2.80 3.84 6.16
N ARG A 82 -2.51 2.53 6.10
CA ARG A 82 -1.29 2.01 5.48
C ARG A 82 -1.34 2.10 3.96
N LEU A 83 -2.51 1.86 3.37
CA LEU A 83 -2.72 2.04 1.92
C LEU A 83 -2.51 3.51 1.51
N LEU A 84 -3.04 4.46 2.28
CA LEU A 84 -2.80 5.89 2.03
C LEU A 84 -1.33 6.28 2.24
N ARG A 85 -0.65 5.67 3.22
CA ARG A 85 0.81 5.83 3.38
C ARG A 85 1.57 5.33 2.16
N VAL A 86 1.22 4.17 1.60
CA VAL A 86 1.84 3.65 0.36
C VAL A 86 1.62 4.63 -0.79
N LEU A 87 0.40 5.11 -1.01
CA LEU A 87 0.12 6.11 -2.06
C LEU A 87 0.92 7.41 -1.84
N GLY A 88 1.06 7.87 -0.59
CA GLY A 88 1.90 9.03 -0.26
C GLY A 88 3.37 8.82 -0.59
N GLN A 89 3.92 7.63 -0.33
CA GLN A 89 5.29 7.28 -0.72
C GLN A 89 5.46 7.23 -2.25
N LEU A 90 4.50 6.63 -2.96
CA LEU A 90 4.50 6.57 -4.42
C LEU A 90 4.37 7.97 -5.05
N ALA A 91 3.59 8.87 -4.45
CA ALA A 91 3.44 10.26 -4.86
C ALA A 91 4.75 11.06 -4.73
N LEU A 92 5.71 10.60 -3.92
CA LEU A 92 7.04 11.20 -3.77
C LEU A 92 8.11 10.52 -4.64
N SER A 93 7.75 9.49 -5.42
CA SER A 93 8.65 8.81 -6.34
C SER A 93 9.28 9.77 -7.34
N GLU A 94 10.54 9.52 -7.73
CA GLU A 94 11.24 10.28 -8.77
C GLU A 94 10.66 10.02 -10.17
N GLN A 95 9.90 8.94 -10.34
CA GLN A 95 9.23 8.62 -11.60
C GLN A 95 7.95 9.46 -11.73
N PRO A 96 7.85 10.38 -12.71
CA PRO A 96 6.70 11.28 -12.84
C PRO A 96 5.38 10.54 -13.01
N ALA A 97 5.34 9.51 -13.86
CA ALA A 97 4.14 8.73 -14.10
C ALA A 97 3.60 8.03 -12.83
N THR A 98 4.50 7.55 -11.96
CA THR A 98 4.12 6.92 -10.69
C THR A 98 3.63 7.96 -9.69
N SER A 99 4.31 9.11 -9.62
CA SER A 99 3.94 10.22 -8.73
C SER A 99 2.57 10.80 -9.09
N ASP A 100 2.33 11.05 -10.37
CA ASP A 100 1.10 11.64 -10.89
C ASP A 100 -0.10 10.70 -10.70
N ASP A 101 0.07 9.41 -11.01
CA ASP A 101 -1.00 8.43 -10.82
C ASP A 101 -1.34 8.21 -9.33
N ALA A 102 -0.33 8.20 -8.46
CA ALA A 102 -0.55 8.06 -7.02
C ALA A 102 -1.27 9.28 -6.44
N ARG A 103 -0.93 10.49 -6.93
CA ARG A 103 -1.65 11.71 -6.55
C ARG A 103 -3.09 11.69 -7.06
N ALA A 104 -3.32 11.31 -8.32
CA ALA A 104 -4.65 11.19 -8.88
C ALA A 104 -5.50 10.15 -8.11
N ALA A 105 -4.90 9.07 -7.62
CA ALA A 105 -5.55 8.10 -6.75
C ALA A 105 -5.99 8.73 -5.42
N LEU A 106 -5.11 9.50 -4.76
CA LEU A 106 -5.43 10.22 -3.54
C LEU A 106 -6.56 11.25 -3.76
N GLU A 107 -6.52 11.99 -4.86
CA GLU A 107 -7.57 12.96 -5.23
C GLU A 107 -8.92 12.26 -5.44
N LYS A 108 -8.92 11.11 -6.11
CA LYS A 108 -10.13 10.29 -6.30
C LYS A 108 -10.71 9.80 -4.96
N ILE A 109 -9.86 9.36 -4.04
CA ILE A 109 -10.29 8.92 -2.70
C ILE A 109 -10.83 10.11 -1.91
N ALA A 110 -10.13 11.25 -1.92
CA ALA A 110 -10.55 12.47 -1.23
C ALA A 110 -11.88 13.05 -1.76
N ALA A 111 -12.17 12.87 -3.05
CA ALA A 111 -13.43 13.29 -3.65
C ALA A 111 -14.64 12.44 -3.21
N THR A 112 -14.42 11.28 -2.60
CA THR A 112 -15.50 10.42 -2.09
C THR A 112 -16.09 11.05 -0.83
N ARG A 113 -17.40 11.36 -0.84
CA ARG A 113 -18.00 12.14 0.25
C ARG A 113 -18.21 11.30 1.52
N VAL A 114 -17.86 11.87 2.67
CA VAL A 114 -18.20 11.42 4.04
C VAL A 114 -17.58 10.06 4.42
N THR A 115 -16.26 9.92 4.23
CA THR A 115 -15.50 8.73 4.64
C THR A 115 -14.26 9.12 5.43
N SER A 116 -13.82 8.25 6.32
CA SER A 116 -12.55 8.43 7.06
C SER A 116 -11.35 8.38 6.11
N ALA A 117 -11.47 7.54 5.07
CA ALA A 117 -10.50 7.43 3.99
C ALA A 117 -10.33 8.74 3.22
N ALA A 118 -11.43 9.43 2.88
CA ALA A 118 -11.38 10.69 2.13
C ALA A 118 -10.69 11.82 2.92
N THR A 119 -11.02 11.98 4.21
CA THR A 119 -10.35 12.96 5.07
C THR A 119 -8.85 12.71 5.12
N ARG A 120 -8.43 11.46 5.31
CA ARG A 120 -7.01 11.10 5.38
C ARG A 120 -6.28 11.23 4.05
N ALA A 121 -6.96 10.95 2.94
CA ALA A 121 -6.41 11.20 1.62
C ALA A 121 -6.18 12.70 1.39
N ALA A 122 -7.12 13.56 1.82
CA ALA A 122 -6.96 15.01 1.76
C ALA A 122 -5.81 15.51 2.67
N GLU A 123 -5.66 14.96 3.88
CA GLU A 123 -4.51 15.25 4.75
C GLU A 123 -3.19 14.85 4.08
N THR A 124 -3.14 13.67 3.45
CA THR A 124 -1.95 13.20 2.72
C THR A 124 -1.60 14.15 1.57
N LEU A 125 -2.60 14.61 0.80
CA LEU A 125 -2.38 15.59 -0.26
C LEU A 125 -1.83 16.92 0.25
N ALA A 126 -2.35 17.42 1.37
CA ALA A 126 -1.86 18.66 1.99
C ALA A 126 -0.36 18.56 2.35
N THR A 127 0.05 17.47 2.99
CA THR A 127 1.48 17.23 3.28
C THR A 127 2.33 17.13 2.01
N LEU A 128 1.81 16.50 0.95
CA LEU A 128 2.52 16.41 -0.32
C LEU A 128 2.70 17.78 -1.00
N ASP A 129 1.73 18.68 -0.85
CA ASP A 129 1.79 20.04 -1.38
C ASP A 129 2.85 20.87 -0.66
N GLU A 130 2.90 20.80 0.68
CA GLU A 130 3.95 21.43 1.48
C GLU A 130 5.35 20.98 1.01
N ILE A 131 5.55 19.67 0.84
CA ILE A 131 6.83 19.12 0.36
C ILE A 131 7.19 19.63 -1.05
N ARG A 132 6.21 19.72 -1.94
CA ARG A 132 6.42 20.21 -3.32
C ARG A 132 6.81 21.68 -3.34
N GLU A 133 6.16 22.51 -2.51
CA GLU A 133 6.50 23.93 -2.36
C GLU A 133 7.93 24.11 -1.85
N GLU A 134 8.33 23.37 -0.81
CA GLU A 134 9.69 23.41 -0.27
C GLU A 134 10.74 23.03 -1.33
N ARG A 135 10.47 21.98 -2.12
CA ARG A 135 11.37 21.55 -3.21
C ARG A 135 11.47 22.60 -4.31
N CYS A 136 10.35 23.22 -4.69
CA CYS A 136 10.31 24.29 -5.70
C CYS A 136 11.16 25.50 -5.23
N LEU A 137 10.97 25.93 -3.98
CA LEU A 137 11.74 27.01 -3.38
C LEU A 137 13.24 26.67 -3.29
N ALA A 138 13.59 25.43 -2.97
CA ALA A 138 14.98 24.99 -2.91
C ALA A 138 15.66 24.98 -4.30
N GLN A 139 14.92 24.68 -5.37
CA GLN A 139 15.44 24.68 -6.74
C GLN A 139 15.70 26.10 -7.27
N LEU A 140 14.84 27.08 -6.92
CA LEU A 140 15.03 28.48 -7.31
C LEU A 140 16.22 29.18 -6.61
N LYS A 141 16.67 28.64 -5.47
CA LYS A 141 17.79 29.20 -4.68
C LYS A 141 19.17 28.62 -5.09
N ARG A 142 19.23 27.73 -6.07
CA ARG A 142 20.50 27.23 -6.65
C ARG A 142 20.94 28.08 -7.82
#